data_AF-A0A536UU54-F1
#
_entry.id   AF-A0A536UU54-F1
#
_cell.length_a   1.000
_cell.length_b   1.000
_cell.length_c   1.000
_cell.angle_alpha   90.00
_cell.angle_beta   90.00
_cell.angle_gamma   90.00
#
_symmetry.space_group_name_H-M   'P 1'
#
loop_
_entity.id
_entity.type
_entity.pdbx_description
1 polymer ?
#
loop_
_entity_poly.entity_id
_entity_poly.type
_entity_poly.pdbx_seq_one_letter_code
_entity_poly.pdbx_strand_id
1 'polypeptide(L)'
;MSVISDRFSFARLAAIMVKEFIQLKRDRLTFAMMVGIPIIQMALFGFAINGDPKSLPTAVVAHEQGPFTRSLTAALANSGYFRIVATDWSEGDADRALAEGEVQFVLTVPAGFARALQRGERPALLVEADATDPSATGNAIGAVQQLATSAL
;
A
#
# COMPACT_ATOMS: atom_id res chain seq x y z
N MET A 1 -41.43 50.86 -0.62
CA MET A 1 -40.96 49.46 -0.45
C MET A 1 -39.96 49.17 -1.56
N SER A 2 -38.69 49.54 -1.35
CA SER A 2 -37.63 49.44 -2.37
C SER A 2 -36.91 48.11 -2.20
N VAL A 3 -37.23 47.15 -3.06
CA VAL A 3 -36.52 45.87 -3.15
C VAL A 3 -35.17 46.13 -3.82
N ILE A 4 -34.09 46.17 -3.05
CA ILE A 4 -32.73 46.21 -3.57
C ILE A 4 -32.44 44.82 -4.15
N SER A 5 -32.39 44.70 -5.47
CA SER A 5 -31.89 43.49 -6.12
C SER A 5 -30.36 43.48 -5.99
N ASP A 6 -29.83 42.76 -5.01
CA ASP A 6 -28.39 42.50 -4.91
C ASP A 6 -27.98 41.53 -6.02
N ARG A 7 -27.60 42.07 -7.18
CA ARG A 7 -26.93 41.30 -8.22
C ARG A 7 -25.50 41.04 -7.77
N PHE A 8 -25.13 39.77 -7.73
CA PHE A 8 -23.77 39.34 -7.45
C PHE A 8 -22.76 40.01 -8.40
N SER A 9 -21.74 40.68 -7.85
CA SER A 9 -20.72 41.39 -8.62
C SER A 9 -19.37 40.72 -8.44
N PHE A 10 -18.88 40.06 -9.50
CA PHE A 10 -17.56 39.43 -9.53
C PHE A 10 -16.41 40.43 -9.25
N ALA A 11 -16.56 41.67 -9.70
CA ALA A 11 -15.58 42.73 -9.43
C ALA A 11 -15.50 43.05 -7.93
N ARG A 12 -16.64 43.09 -7.23
CA ARG A 12 -16.69 43.31 -5.78
C ARG A 12 -16.11 42.12 -5.02
N LEU A 13 -16.41 40.89 -5.45
CA LEU A 13 -15.80 39.69 -4.88
C LEU A 13 -14.28 39.72 -5.01
N ALA A 14 -13.75 40.01 -6.20
CA ALA A 14 -12.30 40.09 -6.44
C ALA A 14 -11.64 41.18 -5.56
N ALA A 15 -12.28 42.35 -5.41
CA ALA A 15 -11.78 43.41 -4.54
C ALA A 15 -11.71 42.97 -3.07
N ILE A 16 -12.72 42.23 -2.59
CA ILE A 16 -12.73 41.67 -1.23
C ILE A 16 -11.63 40.60 -1.08
N MET A 17 -11.49 39.68 -2.04
CA MET A 17 -10.45 38.66 -2.01
C MET A 17 -9.05 39.25 -1.96
N VAL A 18 -8.77 40.29 -2.75
CA VAL A 18 -7.48 41.00 -2.73
C VAL A 18 -7.24 41.67 -1.39
N LYS A 19 -8.26 42.31 -0.80
CA LYS A 19 -8.16 42.90 0.54
C LYS A 19 -7.78 41.84 1.58
N GLU A 20 -8.53 40.74 1.63
CA GLU A 20 -8.30 39.68 2.62
C GLU A 20 -6.94 39.00 2.42
N PHE A 21 -6.48 38.83 1.18
CA PHE A 21 -5.15 38.27 0.89
C PHE A 21 -4.02 39.19 1.37
N ILE A 22 -4.14 40.50 1.17
CA ILE A 22 -3.17 41.48 1.69
C ILE A 22 -3.16 41.46 3.23
N GLN A 23 -4.34 41.37 3.84
CA GLN A 23 -4.49 41.30 5.29
C GLN A 23 -3.86 40.02 5.86
N LEU A 24 -4.12 38.88 5.23
CA LEU A 24 -3.53 37.59 5.59
C LEU A 24 -2.00 37.61 5.48
N LYS A 25 -1.45 38.15 4.38
CA LYS A 25 0.01 38.24 4.20
C LYS A 25 0.69 39.11 5.27
N ARG A 26 -0.02 40.11 5.81
CA ARG A 26 0.51 40.97 6.88
C ARG A 26 0.48 40.28 8.24
N ASP A 27 -0.48 39.39 8.47
CA ASP A 27 -0.52 38.53 9.64
C ASP A 27 0.43 37.32 9.45
N ARG A 28 1.72 37.59 9.68
CA ARG A 28 2.80 36.61 9.46
C ARG A 28 2.63 35.34 10.31
N LEU A 29 2.07 35.43 11.51
CA LEU A 29 1.89 34.28 12.38
C LEU A 29 0.78 33.36 11.85
N THR A 30 -0.37 33.94 11.51
CA THR A 30 -1.48 33.18 10.93
C THR A 30 -1.09 32.57 9.59
N PHE A 31 -0.42 33.33 8.72
CA PHE A 31 0.09 32.81 7.45
C PHE A 31 1.12 31.67 7.65
N ALA A 32 2.05 31.83 8.59
CA ALA A 32 3.05 30.81 8.89
C ALA A 32 2.42 29.53 9.47
N MET A 33 1.36 29.61 10.27
CA MET A 33 0.65 28.42 10.73
C MET A 33 -0.13 27.75 9.59
N MET A 34 -0.85 28.54 8.79
CA MET A 34 -1.63 28.03 7.66
C MET A 34 -0.80 27.30 6.61
N VAL A 35 0.44 27.75 6.36
CA VAL A 35 1.33 27.13 5.36
C VAL A 35 2.35 26.19 6.01
N GLY A 36 2.92 26.61 7.14
CA GLY A 36 3.98 25.87 7.83
C GLY A 36 3.50 24.57 8.46
N ILE A 37 2.32 24.55 9.10
CA ILE A 37 1.81 23.31 9.72
C ILE A 37 1.58 22.24 8.64
N PRO A 38 0.89 22.51 7.50
CA PRO A 38 0.78 21.52 6.43
C PRO A 38 2.11 21.08 5.83
N ILE A 39 3.10 21.99 5.67
CA ILE A 39 4.42 21.63 5.17
C ILE A 39 5.14 20.69 6.15
N ILE A 40 5.11 20.99 7.44
CA ILE A 40 5.71 20.15 8.48
C ILE A 40 5.00 18.79 8.52
N GLN A 41 3.67 18.78 8.46
CA GLN A 41 2.89 17.53 8.39
C GLN A 41 3.25 16.71 7.14
N MET A 42 3.38 17.34 5.98
CA MET A 42 3.78 16.67 4.75
C MET A 42 5.21 16.12 4.83
N ALA A 43 6.14 16.86 5.45
CA ALA A 43 7.50 16.37 5.67
C ALA A 43 7.53 15.20 6.67
N LEU A 44 6.78 15.30 7.77
CA LEU A 44 6.69 14.25 8.78
C LEU A 44 6.06 12.99 8.20
N PHE A 45 4.90 13.09 7.54
CA PHE A 45 4.27 11.93 6.91
C PHE A 45 5.05 11.43 5.71
N GLY A 46 5.67 12.30 4.91
CA GLY A 46 6.54 11.88 3.81
C GLY A 46 7.78 11.12 4.27
N PHE A 47 8.29 11.40 5.46
CA PHE A 47 9.40 10.66 6.07
C PHE A 47 8.94 9.43 6.87
N ALA A 48 7.79 9.53 7.56
CA ALA A 48 7.27 8.47 8.42
C ALA A 48 6.56 7.36 7.64
N ILE A 49 5.92 7.68 6.51
CA ILE A 49 5.35 6.69 5.60
C ILE A 49 6.50 6.01 4.87
N ASN A 50 6.78 4.77 5.24
CA ASN A 50 7.70 3.91 4.49
C ASN A 50 7.03 3.48 3.19
N GLY A 51 7.33 4.18 2.09
CA GLY A 51 6.81 3.82 0.76
C GLY A 51 7.39 2.53 0.17
N ASP A 52 8.42 1.95 0.78
CA ASP A 52 9.05 0.70 0.35
C ASP A 52 9.21 -0.24 1.58
N PRO A 53 8.16 -0.99 1.93
CA PRO A 53 8.18 -1.91 3.06
C PRO A 53 9.12 -3.09 2.77
N LYS A 54 10.24 -3.16 3.49
CA LYS A 54 11.24 -4.23 3.33
C LYS A 54 11.12 -5.30 4.41
N SER A 55 11.46 -6.53 4.05
CA SER A 55 11.57 -7.67 4.98
C SER A 55 10.27 -8.01 5.72
N LEU A 56 9.13 -7.92 5.03
CA LEU A 56 7.82 -8.26 5.56
C LEU A 56 7.75 -9.75 5.87
N PRO A 57 7.49 -10.17 7.12
CA PRO A 57 7.45 -11.57 7.48
C PRO A 57 6.33 -12.28 6.72
N THR A 58 6.71 -13.33 5.99
CA THR A 58 5.85 -14.01 5.03
C THR A 58 5.95 -15.52 5.22
N ALA A 59 4.82 -16.20 5.31
CA ALA A 59 4.74 -17.65 5.26
C ALA A 59 4.38 -18.11 3.84
N VAL A 60 4.93 -19.24 3.41
CA VAL A 60 4.55 -19.90 2.15
C VAL A 60 3.97 -21.27 2.47
N VAL A 61 2.71 -21.48 2.14
CA VAL A 61 2.03 -22.76 2.27
C VAL A 61 1.98 -23.40 0.88
N ALA A 62 2.62 -24.57 0.73
CA ALA A 62 2.67 -25.26 -0.55
C ALA A 62 2.11 -26.67 -0.44
N HIS A 63 1.00 -26.93 -1.14
CA HIS A 63 0.42 -28.27 -1.25
C HIS A 63 1.24 -29.21 -2.13
N GLU A 64 2.12 -28.67 -2.98
CA GLU A 64 3.06 -29.43 -3.80
C GLU A 64 4.46 -28.80 -3.74
N GLN A 65 5.46 -29.60 -3.36
CA GLN A 65 6.87 -29.19 -3.37
C GLN A 65 7.49 -29.43 -4.76
N GLY A 66 7.27 -28.49 -5.68
CA GLY A 66 7.77 -28.55 -7.05
C GLY A 66 8.91 -27.56 -7.36
N PRO A 67 9.53 -27.66 -8.55
CA PRO A 67 10.49 -26.66 -9.04
C PRO A 67 9.89 -25.25 -9.10
N PHE A 68 8.63 -25.12 -9.53
CA PHE A 68 7.93 -23.84 -9.61
C PHE A 68 7.71 -23.22 -8.23
N THR A 69 7.25 -24.00 -7.26
CA THR A 69 7.11 -23.55 -5.85
C THR A 69 8.44 -23.03 -5.32
N ARG A 70 9.54 -23.79 -5.50
CA ARG A 70 10.88 -23.37 -5.06
C ARG A 70 11.36 -22.10 -5.78
N SER A 71 11.13 -22.00 -7.08
CA SER A 71 11.47 -20.81 -7.88
C SER A 71 10.72 -19.57 -7.38
N LEU A 72 9.42 -19.71 -7.14
CA LEU A 72 8.57 -18.63 -6.64
C LEU A 72 8.99 -18.17 -5.24
N THR A 73 9.21 -19.10 -4.31
CA THR A 73 9.72 -18.78 -2.96
C THR A 73 11.08 -18.08 -3.03
N ALA A 74 11.98 -18.53 -3.91
CA ALA A 74 13.28 -17.90 -4.11
C ALA A 74 13.16 -16.49 -4.71
N ALA A 75 12.27 -16.29 -5.68
CA ALA A 75 12.01 -14.98 -6.27
C ALA A 75 11.46 -13.98 -5.24
N LEU A 76 10.54 -14.43 -4.38
CA LEU A 76 10.01 -13.62 -3.28
C LEU A 76 11.10 -13.25 -2.27
N ALA A 77 11.90 -14.22 -1.83
CA ALA A 77 13.02 -13.97 -0.92
C ALA A 77 14.06 -13.00 -1.53
N ASN A 78 14.34 -13.11 -2.83
CA ASN A 78 15.33 -12.27 -3.51
C ASN A 78 14.81 -10.86 -3.83
N SER A 79 13.50 -10.62 -3.75
CA SER A 79 12.90 -9.30 -3.99
C SER A 79 13.22 -8.27 -2.90
N GLY A 80 13.59 -8.72 -1.70
CA GLY A 80 13.82 -7.86 -0.53
C GLY A 80 12.55 -7.33 0.15
N TYR A 81 11.39 -7.46 -0.49
CA TYR A 81 10.08 -7.14 0.09
C TYR A 81 9.66 -8.19 1.12
N PHE A 82 9.85 -9.47 0.79
CA PHE A 82 9.38 -10.59 1.61
C PHE A 82 10.52 -11.25 2.36
N ARG A 83 10.34 -11.45 3.66
CA ARG A 83 11.19 -12.28 4.49
C ARG A 83 10.46 -13.58 4.78
N ILE A 84 10.89 -14.64 4.11
CA ILE A 84 10.28 -15.97 4.27
C ILE A 84 10.62 -16.51 5.66
N VAL A 85 9.63 -16.68 6.52
CA VAL A 85 9.82 -17.19 7.88
C VAL A 85 9.49 -18.67 8.02
N ALA A 86 8.62 -19.19 7.16
CA ALA A 86 8.19 -20.59 7.16
C ALA A 86 7.73 -21.04 5.77
N THR A 87 7.97 -22.30 5.45
CA THR A 87 7.57 -22.93 4.17
C THR A 87 6.87 -24.29 4.33
N ASP A 88 6.82 -24.79 5.56
CA ASP A 88 6.39 -26.13 5.97
C ASP A 88 5.14 -26.11 6.88
N TRP A 89 4.54 -24.93 7.03
CA TRP A 89 3.31 -24.75 7.81
C TRP A 89 2.08 -25.26 7.08
N SER A 90 1.11 -25.74 7.85
CA SER A 90 -0.24 -25.99 7.33
C SER A 90 -0.98 -24.67 7.10
N GLU A 91 -2.06 -24.69 6.32
CA GLU A 91 -2.94 -23.51 6.15
C GLU A 91 -3.41 -22.98 7.52
N GLY A 92 -3.84 -23.86 8.43
CA GLY A 92 -4.30 -23.44 9.76
C GLY A 92 -3.22 -22.83 10.64
N ASP A 93 -1.97 -23.27 10.50
CA ASP A 93 -0.83 -22.66 11.23
C ASP A 93 -0.51 -21.27 10.67
N ALA A 94 -0.53 -21.12 9.35
CA ALA A 94 -0.31 -19.85 8.68
C ALA A 94 -1.42 -18.84 8.95
N ASP A 95 -2.68 -19.27 8.95
CA ASP A 95 -3.84 -18.44 9.30
C ASP A 95 -3.75 -17.92 10.73
N ARG A 96 -3.37 -18.78 11.67
CA ARG A 96 -3.16 -18.38 13.07
C ARG A 96 -2.01 -17.38 13.18
N ALA A 97 -0.87 -17.65 12.53
CA ALA A 97 0.26 -16.75 12.56
C ALA A 97 -0.06 -15.38 11.93
N LEU A 98 -0.91 -15.34 10.89
CA LEU A 98 -1.41 -14.11 10.30
C LEU A 98 -2.35 -13.38 11.26
N ALA A 99 -3.27 -14.09 11.91
CA ALA A 99 -4.20 -13.53 12.89
C ALA A 99 -3.50 -12.99 14.16
N GLU A 100 -2.40 -13.63 14.58
CA GLU A 100 -1.58 -13.21 15.71
C GLU A 100 -0.56 -12.12 15.34
N GLY A 101 -0.43 -11.79 14.05
CA GLY A 101 0.49 -10.78 13.54
C GLY A 101 1.96 -11.22 13.52
N GLU A 102 2.24 -12.53 13.68
CA GLU A 102 3.58 -13.09 13.54
C GLU A 102 4.09 -13.01 12.09
N VAL A 103 3.17 -13.15 11.14
CA VAL A 103 3.38 -12.89 9.72
C VAL A 103 2.42 -11.84 9.20
N GLN A 104 2.85 -11.09 8.21
CA GLN A 104 2.03 -10.09 7.52
C GLN A 104 1.47 -10.61 6.20
N PHE A 105 2.06 -11.67 5.66
CA PHE A 105 1.63 -12.29 4.40
C PHE A 105 1.64 -13.81 4.51
N VAL A 106 0.66 -14.43 3.88
CA VAL A 106 0.61 -15.87 3.63
C VAL A 106 0.42 -16.07 2.12
N LEU A 107 1.30 -16.86 1.54
CA LEU A 107 1.22 -17.25 0.14
C LEU A 107 0.85 -18.72 0.04
N THR A 108 -0.30 -19.02 -0.55
CA THR A 108 -0.78 -20.40 -0.68
C THR A 108 -0.70 -20.84 -2.14
N VAL A 109 0.17 -21.83 -2.39
CA VAL A 109 0.34 -22.49 -3.70
C VAL A 109 -0.58 -23.71 -3.74
N PRO A 110 -1.66 -23.68 -4.55
CA PRO A 110 -2.65 -24.76 -4.58
C PRO A 110 -2.08 -26.05 -5.17
N ALA A 111 -2.73 -27.17 -4.87
CA ALA A 111 -2.41 -28.45 -5.49
C ALA A 111 -2.61 -28.40 -7.02
N GLY A 112 -1.77 -29.09 -7.78
CA GLY A 112 -1.82 -29.12 -9.24
C GLY A 112 -1.30 -27.85 -9.94
N PHE A 113 -0.79 -26.85 -9.21
CA PHE A 113 -0.27 -25.59 -9.76
C PHE A 113 0.77 -25.83 -10.86
N ALA A 114 1.75 -26.70 -10.60
CA ALA A 114 2.80 -27.04 -11.55
C ALA A 114 2.26 -27.69 -12.83
N ARG A 115 1.24 -28.56 -12.71
CA ARG A 115 0.62 -29.22 -13.87
C ARG A 115 -0.20 -28.25 -14.70
N ALA A 116 -0.97 -27.38 -14.04
CA ALA A 116 -1.76 -26.35 -14.72
C ALA A 116 -0.84 -25.42 -15.52
N LEU A 117 0.26 -24.97 -14.92
CA LEU A 117 1.23 -24.11 -15.59
C LEU A 117 1.89 -24.80 -16.81
N GLN A 118 2.26 -26.08 -16.68
CA GLN A 118 2.79 -26.86 -17.81
C GLN A 118 1.79 -27.07 -18.95
N ARG A 119 0.48 -27.06 -18.66
CA ARG A 119 -0.59 -27.10 -19.68
C ARG A 119 -0.84 -25.75 -20.35
N GLY A 120 -0.11 -24.70 -19.97
CA GLY A 120 -0.33 -23.33 -20.45
C GLY A 120 -1.54 -22.65 -19.80
N GLU A 121 -2.06 -23.19 -18.70
CA GLU A 121 -3.11 -22.56 -17.91
C GLU A 121 -2.52 -21.48 -16.99
N ARG A 122 -3.40 -20.65 -16.43
CA ARG A 122 -3.05 -19.60 -15.46
C ARG A 122 -3.67 -19.92 -14.10
N PRO A 123 -3.10 -20.85 -13.32
CA PRO A 123 -3.63 -21.20 -12.01
C PRO A 123 -3.57 -19.98 -11.07
N ALA A 124 -4.62 -19.82 -10.25
CA ALA A 124 -4.66 -18.75 -9.26
C ALA A 124 -3.70 -19.05 -8.10
N LEU A 125 -2.98 -18.02 -7.66
CA LEU A 125 -2.16 -18.03 -6.45
C LEU A 125 -2.91 -17.24 -5.39
N LEU A 126 -3.06 -17.79 -4.18
CA LEU A 126 -3.72 -17.09 -3.09
C LEU A 126 -2.67 -16.31 -2.30
N VAL A 127 -2.95 -15.03 -2.08
CA VAL A 127 -2.15 -14.11 -1.25
C VAL A 127 -3.06 -13.56 -0.19
N GLU A 128 -2.75 -13.85 1.06
CA GLU A 128 -3.42 -13.29 2.23
C GLU A 128 -2.48 -12.31 2.90
N ALA A 129 -3.02 -11.19 3.37
CA ALA A 129 -2.20 -10.11 3.92
C ALA A 129 -2.91 -9.43 5.09
N ASP A 130 -2.14 -9.02 6.10
CA ASP A 130 -2.63 -8.19 7.18
C ASP A 130 -2.94 -6.79 6.64
N ALA A 131 -4.19 -6.35 6.82
CA ALA A 131 -4.68 -5.06 6.35
C ALA A 131 -4.43 -3.91 7.33
N THR A 132 -3.73 -4.15 8.45
CA THR A 132 -3.42 -3.12 9.47
C THR A 132 -2.52 -2.01 8.93
N ASP A 133 -1.64 -2.32 7.96
CA ASP A 133 -0.88 -1.33 7.19
C ASP A 133 -1.21 -1.44 5.69
N PRO A 134 -2.27 -0.75 5.21
CA PRO A 134 -2.67 -0.82 3.80
C PRO A 134 -1.63 -0.25 2.84
N SER A 135 -0.74 0.64 3.31
CA SER A 135 0.31 1.21 2.49
C SER A 135 1.42 0.20 2.21
N ALA A 136 1.83 -0.55 3.23
CA ALA A 136 2.79 -1.63 3.07
C ALA A 136 2.19 -2.80 2.27
N THR A 137 0.95 -3.17 2.60
CA THR A 137 0.24 -4.30 1.98
C THR A 137 -0.05 -4.09 0.49
N GLY A 138 -0.47 -2.89 0.09
CA GLY A 138 -0.72 -2.58 -1.31
C GLY A 138 0.53 -2.73 -2.19
N ASN A 139 1.68 -2.23 -1.73
CA ASN A 139 2.93 -2.30 -2.48
C ASN A 139 3.45 -3.74 -2.61
N ALA A 140 3.38 -4.50 -1.52
CA ALA A 140 3.78 -5.91 -1.52
C ALA A 140 2.91 -6.77 -2.46
N ILE A 141 1.58 -6.61 -2.44
CA ILE A 141 0.67 -7.35 -3.35
C ILE A 141 1.03 -7.09 -4.82
N GLY A 142 1.33 -5.83 -5.18
CA GLY A 142 1.79 -5.48 -6.52
C GLY A 142 3.10 -6.20 -6.90
N ALA A 143 4.05 -6.29 -5.96
CA ALA A 143 5.31 -7.01 -6.17
C ALA A 143 5.09 -8.50 -6.41
N VAL A 144 4.17 -9.17 -5.68
CA VAL A 144 3.86 -10.60 -5.91
C VAL A 144 3.36 -10.84 -7.33
N GLN A 145 2.48 -9.98 -7.86
CA GLN A 145 1.95 -10.12 -9.22
C GLN A 145 3.05 -10.02 -10.28
N GLN A 146 3.97 -9.07 -10.11
CA GLN A 146 5.11 -8.90 -11.01
C GLN A 146 6.08 -10.09 -10.92
N LEU A 147 6.40 -10.53 -9.70
CA LEU A 147 7.30 -11.66 -9.47
C LEU A 147 6.73 -12.96 -10.05
N ALA A 148 5.45 -13.23 -9.82
CA ALA A 148 4.75 -14.40 -10.36
C ALA A 148 4.78 -14.45 -11.89
N THR A 149 4.72 -13.30 -12.57
CA THR A 149 4.81 -13.22 -14.03
C THR A 149 6.23 -13.42 -14.55
N SER A 150 7.26 -13.06 -13.77
CA SER A 150 8.67 -13.15 -14.16
C SER A 150 9.34 -14.49 -13.82
N ALA A 151 8.80 -15.21 -12.83
CA ALA A 151 9.41 -16.42 -12.26
C ALA A 151 8.82 -17.74 -12.78
N LEU A 152 7.73 -17.66 -13.55
CA LEU A 152 6.95 -18.77 -14.09
C LEU A 152 6.93 -18.70 -15.62
#